data_AF-A0A2G8LIM1-F1
#
_entry.id   AF-A0A2G8LIM1-F1
#
_cell.length_a   1.000
_cell.length_b   1.000
_cell.length_c   1.000
_cell.angle_alpha   90.00
_cell.angle_beta   90.00
_cell.angle_gamma   90.00
#
_symmetry.space_group_name_H-M   'P 1'
#
loop_
_entity.id
_entity.type
_entity.pdbx_description
1 polymer ?
#
loop_
_entity_poly.entity_id
_entity_poly.type
_entity_poly.pdbx_seq_one_letter_code
_entity_poly.pdbx_strand_id
1 'polypeptide(L)'
;MGDFGIMLQNSIFATEAIGSPAVIANIEPSGKADRCGVLQPGDRILAINGRYTEEMTSDEASHLLRESGQQCVLDVEFDIAETVVPSSGTFNVKLPVGDAGLGLTLSSARGRTLGEGLVISQVKKGSIAHRSGTMEPGDRLLAIDDIHVDTFTVDEALHLLRQADDVVN
;
A
#
# COMPACT_ATOMS: atom_id res chain seq x y z
N MET A 1 -23.98 13.78 -4.75
CA MET A 1 -23.37 12.62 -5.44
C MET A 1 -21.91 12.64 -5.04
N GLY A 2 -21.51 11.68 -4.21
CA GLY A 2 -20.24 11.71 -3.49
C GLY A 2 -19.07 11.48 -4.41
N ASP A 3 -18.04 12.30 -4.26
CA ASP A 3 -16.74 12.14 -4.88
C ASP A 3 -16.09 10.81 -4.45
N PHE A 4 -14.97 10.41 -5.07
CA PHE A 4 -14.19 9.27 -4.56
C PHE A 4 -13.56 9.55 -3.19
N GLY A 5 -13.64 10.78 -2.69
CA GLY A 5 -12.98 11.21 -1.46
C GLY A 5 -11.47 11.37 -1.66
N ILE A 6 -11.04 11.67 -2.89
CA ILE A 6 -9.63 11.96 -3.21
C ILE A 6 -9.54 13.47 -3.39
N MET A 7 -8.63 14.09 -2.65
CA MET A 7 -8.28 15.49 -2.81
C MET A 7 -6.94 15.56 -3.52
N LEU A 8 -6.93 16.06 -4.74
CA LEU A 8 -5.70 16.26 -5.50
C LEU A 8 -4.99 17.53 -5.00
N GLN A 9 -3.66 17.50 -4.99
CA GLN A 9 -2.86 18.65 -4.65
C GLN A 9 -2.99 19.68 -5.78
N ASN A 10 -3.58 20.84 -5.46
CA ASN A 10 -3.53 21.98 -6.34
C ASN A 10 -2.12 22.58 -6.21
N SER A 11 -1.24 22.31 -7.18
CA SER A 11 0.07 22.98 -7.22
C SER A 11 -0.15 24.49 -7.37
N ILE A 12 -0.13 25.20 -6.25
CA ILE A 12 -0.09 26.67 -6.17
C ILE A 12 1.29 27.24 -6.54
N PHE A 13 2.24 26.39 -6.94
CA PHE A 13 3.56 26.80 -7.40
C PHE A 13 3.64 26.78 -8.92
N ALA A 14 3.71 28.00 -9.47
CA ALA A 14 3.65 28.36 -10.88
C ALA A 14 4.85 27.93 -11.75
N THR A 15 5.43 26.74 -11.55
CA THR A 15 6.57 26.26 -12.37
C THR A 15 6.59 24.77 -12.68
N GLU A 16 5.60 23.97 -12.27
CA GLU A 16 5.55 22.58 -12.73
C GLU A 16 5.15 22.56 -14.21
N ALA A 17 6.03 21.95 -15.00
CA ALA A 17 5.84 21.77 -16.42
C ALA A 17 4.49 21.10 -16.68
N ILE A 18 3.85 21.49 -17.78
CA ILE A 18 2.81 20.69 -18.43
C ILE A 18 3.41 19.27 -18.57
N GLY A 19 3.01 18.32 -17.72
CA GLY A 19 3.65 17.01 -17.60
C GLY A 19 3.82 16.41 -16.20
N SER A 20 3.40 17.05 -15.11
CA SER A 20 3.42 16.40 -13.77
C SER A 20 2.13 15.59 -13.52
N PRO A 21 2.21 14.32 -13.10
CA PRO A 21 1.04 13.53 -12.71
C PRO A 21 0.31 14.12 -11.49
N ALA A 22 -1.00 13.87 -11.38
CA ALA A 22 -1.80 14.44 -10.31
C ALA A 22 -1.47 13.76 -8.96
N VAL A 23 -1.04 14.53 -7.97
CA VAL A 23 -0.66 14.00 -6.65
C VAL A 23 -1.87 14.02 -5.71
N ILE A 24 -2.06 12.96 -4.92
CA ILE A 24 -3.06 12.94 -3.86
C ILE A 24 -2.57 13.81 -2.71
N ALA A 25 -3.18 14.98 -2.49
CA ALA A 25 -2.88 15.81 -1.32
C ALA A 25 -3.46 15.20 -0.04
N ASN A 26 -4.69 14.72 -0.12
CA ASN A 26 -5.37 14.14 1.03
C ASN A 26 -6.47 13.19 0.60
N ILE A 27 -6.86 12.29 1.50
CA ILE A 27 -7.98 11.38 1.29
C ILE A 27 -9.02 11.64 2.38
N GLU A 28 -10.27 11.78 1.96
CA GLU A 28 -11.39 12.02 2.85
C GLU A 28 -11.63 10.78 3.73
N PRO A 29 -11.62 10.92 5.07
CA PRO A 29 -11.87 9.80 5.97
C PRO A 29 -13.31 9.29 5.79
N SER A 30 -13.48 7.98 5.65
CA SER A 30 -14.72 7.31 5.22
C SER A 30 -15.13 7.50 3.74
N GLY A 31 -14.30 8.16 2.93
CA GLY A 31 -14.45 8.25 1.47
C GLY A 31 -14.24 6.90 0.76
N LYS A 32 -14.54 6.82 -0.53
CA LYS A 32 -14.35 5.56 -1.29
C LYS A 32 -12.86 5.19 -1.41
N ALA A 33 -12.01 6.18 -1.59
CA ALA A 33 -10.56 6.01 -1.64
C ALA A 33 -9.98 5.58 -0.29
N ASP A 34 -10.43 6.19 0.81
CA ASP A 34 -10.07 5.77 2.17
C ASP A 34 -10.48 4.32 2.43
N ARG A 35 -11.71 3.95 2.06
CA ARG A 35 -12.21 2.57 2.17
C ARG A 35 -11.50 1.58 1.26
N CYS A 36 -10.95 2.03 0.13
CA CYS A 36 -10.15 1.16 -0.72
C CYS A 36 -8.84 0.82 -0.01
N GLY A 37 -8.29 1.75 0.79
CA GLY A 37 -7.07 1.56 1.57
C GLY A 37 -5.82 1.34 0.73
N VAL A 38 -5.95 1.46 -0.59
CA VAL A 38 -4.87 1.34 -1.59
C VAL A 38 -4.20 2.68 -1.81
N LEU A 39 -5.00 3.76 -1.82
CA LEU A 39 -4.53 5.11 -2.09
C LEU A 39 -4.07 5.76 -0.81
N GLN A 40 -2.96 6.49 -0.86
CA GLN A 40 -2.49 7.32 0.25
C GLN A 40 -2.16 8.75 -0.20
N PRO A 41 -2.23 9.74 0.71
CA PRO A 41 -1.65 11.05 0.46
C PRO A 41 -0.18 10.94 0.05
N GLY A 42 0.21 11.60 -1.04
CA GLY A 42 1.53 11.50 -1.65
C GLY A 42 1.59 10.58 -2.87
N ASP A 43 0.62 9.69 -3.05
CA ASP A 43 0.54 8.83 -4.24
C ASP A 43 0.35 9.67 -5.52
N ARG A 44 1.03 9.29 -6.60
CA ARG A 44 0.97 9.98 -7.90
C ARG A 44 0.00 9.26 -8.81
N ILE A 45 -1.14 9.86 -9.10
CA ILE A 45 -2.05 9.35 -10.11
C ILE A 45 -1.44 9.69 -11.47
N LEU A 46 -1.15 8.66 -12.27
CA LEU A 46 -0.67 8.74 -13.64
C LEU A 46 -1.82 8.86 -14.63
N ALA A 47 -2.93 8.15 -14.40
CA ALA A 47 -4.11 8.19 -15.26
C ALA A 47 -5.40 7.86 -14.53
N ILE A 48 -6.51 8.42 -15.03
CA ILE A 48 -7.87 8.26 -14.50
C ILE A 48 -8.76 7.73 -15.63
N ASN A 49 -9.24 6.50 -15.49
CA ASN A 49 -9.97 5.74 -16.51
C ASN A 49 -9.27 5.71 -17.87
N GLY A 50 -7.95 5.53 -17.86
CA GLY A 50 -7.13 5.53 -19.07
C GLY A 50 -6.88 6.91 -19.68
N ARG A 51 -7.23 8.00 -18.99
CA ARG A 51 -6.81 9.36 -19.36
C ARG A 51 -5.63 9.80 -18.52
N TYR A 52 -4.49 10.07 -19.15
CA TYR A 52 -3.27 10.51 -18.49
C TYR A 52 -3.44 11.85 -17.80
N THR A 53 -3.12 11.90 -16.51
CA THR A 53 -3.25 13.12 -15.72
C THR A 53 -2.09 14.08 -15.91
N GLU A 54 -1.00 13.63 -16.53
CA GLU A 54 0.17 14.46 -16.85
C GLU A 54 -0.17 15.60 -17.84
N GLU A 55 -1.18 15.38 -18.69
CA GLU A 55 -1.65 16.35 -19.69
C GLU A 55 -2.90 17.13 -19.25
N MET A 56 -3.39 16.92 -18.03
CA MET A 56 -4.61 17.57 -17.54
C MET A 56 -4.41 18.25 -16.19
N THR A 57 -5.29 19.17 -15.86
CA THR A 57 -5.27 19.88 -14.57
C THR A 57 -5.84 19.03 -13.43
N SER A 58 -5.45 19.34 -12.19
CA SER A 58 -6.06 18.72 -11.00
C SER A 58 -7.58 18.88 -10.97
N ASP A 59 -8.11 19.99 -11.52
CA ASP A 59 -9.56 20.21 -11.68
C ASP A 59 -10.20 19.23 -12.68
N GLU A 60 -9.58 19.00 -13.85
CA GLU A 60 -10.05 18.00 -14.83
C GLU A 60 -9.97 16.59 -14.27
N ALA A 61 -8.88 16.25 -13.58
CA ALA A 61 -8.72 14.97 -12.91
C ALA A 61 -9.80 14.75 -11.82
N SER A 62 -10.08 15.79 -11.03
CA SER A 62 -11.17 15.79 -10.04
C SER A 62 -12.54 15.67 -10.71
N HIS A 63 -12.74 16.29 -11.88
CA HIS A 63 -13.96 16.15 -12.66
C HIS A 63 -14.16 14.71 -13.13
N LEU A 64 -13.11 14.05 -13.64
CA LEU A 64 -13.17 12.65 -14.07
C LEU A 64 -13.48 11.70 -12.90
N LEU A 65 -12.89 11.94 -11.72
CA LEU A 65 -13.21 11.20 -10.49
C LEU A 65 -14.70 11.32 -10.16
N ARG A 66 -15.25 12.53 -10.21
CA ARG A 66 -16.68 12.79 -9.96
C ARG A 66 -17.58 12.15 -11.02
N GLU A 67 -17.23 12.27 -12.30
CA GLU A 67 -17.97 11.68 -13.42
C GLU A 67 -18.04 10.16 -13.33
N SER A 68 -16.96 9.54 -12.84
CA SER A 68 -16.84 8.09 -12.75
C SER A 68 -17.81 7.45 -11.76
N GLY A 69 -18.35 8.22 -10.80
CA GLY A 69 -19.53 7.96 -9.98
C GLY A 69 -19.59 6.62 -9.22
N GLN A 70 -19.64 5.50 -9.93
CA GLN A 70 -19.68 4.14 -9.40
C GLN A 70 -18.37 3.37 -9.54
N GLN A 71 -17.58 3.57 -10.59
CA GLN A 71 -16.33 2.84 -10.85
C GLN A 71 -15.31 3.77 -11.51
N CYS A 72 -14.14 3.91 -10.89
CA CYS A 72 -13.02 4.65 -11.43
C CYS A 72 -11.80 3.73 -11.41
N VAL A 73 -11.11 3.62 -12.54
CA VAL A 73 -9.81 2.97 -12.62
C VAL A 73 -8.76 4.07 -12.47
N LEU A 74 -7.82 3.88 -11.56
CA LEU A 74 -6.74 4.83 -11.30
C LEU A 74 -5.43 4.09 -11.51
N ASP A 75 -4.62 4.59 -12.44
CA ASP A 75 -3.24 4.18 -12.58
C ASP A 75 -2.43 5.10 -11.67
N VAL A 76 -1.76 4.50 -10.68
CA VAL A 76 -1.07 5.23 -9.63
C VAL A 76 0.35 4.71 -9.52
N GLU A 77 1.29 5.63 -9.58
CA GLU A 77 2.68 5.40 -9.23
C GLU A 77 2.86 5.63 -7.72
N PHE A 78 3.52 4.68 -7.10
CA PHE A 78 3.86 4.69 -5.69
C PHE A 78 5.23 4.04 -5.54
N ASP A 79 6.08 4.62 -4.71
CA ASP A 79 7.38 4.05 -4.41
C ASP A 79 7.21 2.85 -3.47
N ILE A 80 7.34 1.64 -4.02
CA ILE A 80 7.64 0.46 -3.22
C ILE A 80 9.16 0.32 -3.21
N ALA A 81 9.78 0.45 -2.05
CA ALA A 81 11.20 0.16 -1.90
C ALA A 81 11.48 -1.29 -2.35
N GLU A 82 12.19 -1.46 -3.47
CA GLU A 82 12.83 -2.69 -3.96
C GLU A 82 12.30 -4.01 -3.38
N THR A 83 11.14 -4.48 -3.86
CA THR A 83 10.65 -5.82 -3.52
C THR A 83 11.15 -6.81 -4.55
N VAL A 84 12.24 -7.51 -4.20
CA VAL A 84 12.82 -8.57 -5.02
C VAL A 84 11.88 -9.78 -4.96
N VAL A 85 11.37 -10.24 -6.11
CA VAL A 85 10.61 -11.50 -6.21
C VAL A 85 11.60 -12.61 -6.55
N PRO A 86 12.00 -13.50 -5.63
CA PRO A 86 12.84 -14.62 -5.97
C PRO A 86 11.99 -15.76 -6.52
N SER A 87 12.58 -16.54 -7.43
CA SER A 87 11.91 -17.68 -8.07
C SER A 87 11.74 -18.90 -7.15
N SER A 88 12.45 -18.94 -6.00
CA SER A 88 12.34 -19.95 -4.93
C SER A 88 13.38 -19.66 -3.83
N GLY A 89 12.98 -19.64 -2.55
CA GLY A 89 13.91 -19.54 -1.41
C GLY A 89 13.49 -18.51 -0.35
N THR A 90 14.35 -18.29 0.64
CA THR A 90 14.18 -17.23 1.64
C THR A 90 14.56 -15.88 1.03
N PHE A 91 13.78 -14.83 1.31
CA PHE A 91 14.06 -13.47 0.84
C PHE A 91 13.64 -12.43 1.87
N ASN A 92 14.27 -11.26 1.75
CA ASN A 92 13.97 -10.12 2.61
C ASN A 92 13.05 -9.18 1.83
N VAL A 93 11.98 -8.72 2.47
CA VAL A 93 10.98 -7.86 1.84
C VAL A 93 10.98 -6.54 2.56
N LYS A 94 11.34 -5.48 1.83
CA LYS A 94 11.30 -4.14 2.37
C LYS A 94 9.94 -3.53 2.12
N LEU A 95 9.16 -3.36 3.18
CA LEU A 95 7.85 -2.74 3.10
C LEU A 95 7.86 -1.42 3.86
N PRO A 96 7.59 -0.28 3.20
CA PRO A 96 7.40 0.97 3.91
C PRO A 96 6.21 0.86 4.88
N VAL A 97 6.34 1.44 6.07
CA VAL A 97 5.27 1.46 7.06
C VAL A 97 4.41 2.69 6.83
N GLY A 98 3.31 2.50 6.11
CA GLY A 98 2.32 3.55 5.93
C GLY A 98 1.45 3.75 7.19
N ASP A 99 0.73 4.87 7.23
CA ASP A 99 -0.20 5.24 8.31
C ASP A 99 -1.29 4.17 8.59
N ALA A 100 -1.63 3.37 7.56
CA ALA A 100 -2.60 2.26 7.65
C ALA A 100 -1.96 0.90 8.06
N GLY A 101 -0.65 0.86 8.32
CA GLY A 101 0.15 -0.32 8.59
C GLY A 101 0.42 -1.18 7.34
N LEU A 102 1.22 -2.24 7.51
CA LEU A 102 1.59 -3.17 6.43
C LEU A 102 0.41 -3.99 5.88
N GLY A 103 -0.67 -4.11 6.67
CA GLY A 103 -1.85 -4.91 6.35
C GLY A 103 -1.59 -6.42 6.23
N LEU A 104 -0.61 -6.93 6.95
CA LEU A 104 -0.33 -8.36 7.05
C LEU A 104 -1.07 -8.98 8.24
N THR A 105 -1.66 -10.15 8.02
CA THR A 105 -2.23 -10.99 9.08
C THR A 105 -1.37 -12.22 9.22
N LEU A 106 -0.71 -12.34 10.37
CA LEU A 106 0.08 -13.51 10.71
C LEU A 106 -0.78 -14.54 11.43
N SER A 107 -0.45 -15.81 11.27
CA SER A 107 -0.91 -16.86 12.16
C SER A 107 0.20 -17.87 12.40
N SER A 108 0.06 -18.63 13.48
CA SER A 108 0.95 -19.74 13.76
C SER A 108 0.71 -20.83 12.71
N ALA A 109 1.79 -21.40 12.16
CA ALA A 109 1.67 -22.57 11.30
C ALA A 109 0.92 -23.68 12.05
N ARG A 110 0.12 -24.48 11.32
CA ARG A 110 -0.75 -25.49 11.95
C ARG A 110 0.06 -26.68 12.48
N GLY A 111 0.63 -26.51 13.66
CA GLY A 111 1.26 -27.55 14.45
C GLY A 111 1.44 -27.02 15.86
N ARG A 112 0.92 -27.77 16.83
CA ARG A 112 0.89 -27.39 18.26
C ARG A 112 2.27 -27.52 18.92
N THR A 113 3.30 -26.93 18.34
CA THR A 113 4.69 -26.98 18.81
C THR A 113 5.32 -25.60 18.74
N LEU A 114 5.88 -25.12 19.86
CA LEU A 114 6.77 -23.96 19.85
C LEU A 114 7.89 -24.20 18.82
N GLY A 115 8.17 -23.22 17.96
CA GLY A 115 9.21 -23.31 16.93
C GLY A 115 8.70 -23.66 15.52
N GLU A 116 7.38 -23.62 15.27
CA GLU A 116 6.84 -23.84 13.93
C GLU A 116 6.74 -22.55 13.09
N GLY A 117 7.30 -21.43 13.56
CA GLY A 117 7.37 -20.16 12.85
C GLY A 117 6.00 -19.51 12.56
N LEU A 118 6.06 -18.31 12.01
CA LEU A 118 4.88 -17.53 11.66
C LEU A 118 4.59 -17.65 10.17
N VAL A 119 3.31 -17.70 9.81
CA VAL A 119 2.87 -17.73 8.43
C VAL A 119 1.91 -16.59 8.15
N ILE A 120 1.99 -16.01 6.95
CA ILE A 120 1.04 -15.05 6.44
C ILE A 120 -0.26 -15.80 6.19
N SER A 121 -1.28 -15.51 6.98
CA SER A 121 -2.60 -16.09 6.76
C SER A 121 -3.43 -15.28 5.80
N GLN A 122 -3.30 -13.95 5.87
CA GLN A 122 -3.99 -13.04 4.96
C GLN A 122 -3.16 -11.78 4.71
N VAL A 123 -3.28 -11.27 3.51
CA VAL A 123 -2.78 -9.94 3.14
C VAL A 123 -4.00 -9.07 2.88
N LYS A 124 -4.10 -7.94 3.58
CA LYS A 124 -5.19 -6.99 3.45
C LYS A 124 -5.11 -6.36 2.07
N LYS A 125 -6.16 -6.52 1.26
CA LYS A 125 -6.24 -5.89 -0.06
C LYS A 125 -6.08 -4.38 0.08
N GLY A 126 -5.19 -3.82 -0.75
CA GLY A 126 -4.83 -2.40 -0.73
C GLY A 126 -3.67 -2.04 0.19
N SER A 127 -3.24 -2.92 1.09
CA SER A 127 -2.06 -2.61 1.90
C SER A 127 -0.76 -2.67 1.11
N ILE A 128 0.29 -2.08 1.68
CA ILE A 128 1.62 -2.04 1.07
C ILE A 128 2.13 -3.46 0.78
N ALA A 129 1.87 -4.43 1.68
CA ALA A 129 2.20 -5.84 1.43
C ALA A 129 1.40 -6.49 0.29
N HIS A 130 0.15 -6.06 0.05
CA HIS A 130 -0.59 -6.53 -1.12
C HIS A 130 -0.05 -5.91 -2.40
N ARG A 131 0.27 -4.62 -2.33
CA ARG A 131 0.83 -3.86 -3.45
C ARG A 131 2.22 -4.33 -3.84
N SER A 132 3.03 -4.81 -2.88
CA SER A 132 4.35 -5.36 -3.16
C SER A 132 4.30 -6.61 -4.03
N GLY A 133 3.18 -7.35 -4.03
CA GLY A 133 2.98 -8.57 -4.79
C GLY A 133 3.98 -9.70 -4.48
N THR A 134 4.84 -9.50 -3.47
CA THR A 134 5.90 -10.43 -3.06
C THR A 134 5.46 -11.32 -1.92
N MET A 135 4.43 -10.92 -1.17
CA MET A 135 3.91 -11.66 -0.03
C MET A 135 2.52 -12.21 -0.33
N GLU A 136 2.37 -13.51 -0.18
CA GLU A 136 1.11 -14.22 -0.39
C GLU A 136 0.66 -14.99 0.87
N PRO A 137 -0.65 -15.20 1.05
CA PRO A 137 -1.16 -16.04 2.12
C PRO A 137 -0.65 -17.49 1.94
N GLY A 138 0.08 -17.97 2.93
CA GLY A 138 0.81 -19.24 2.89
C GLY A 138 2.32 -19.06 3.10
N ASP A 139 2.85 -17.86 2.87
CA ASP A 139 4.27 -17.58 3.05
C ASP A 139 4.67 -17.65 4.53
N ARG A 140 5.90 -18.09 4.77
CA ARG A 140 6.44 -18.26 6.12
C ARG A 140 7.39 -17.13 6.44
N LEU A 141 7.08 -16.38 7.50
CA LEU A 141 8.04 -15.44 8.07
C LEU A 141 9.06 -16.18 8.91
N LEU A 142 10.33 -15.98 8.56
CA LEU A 142 11.47 -16.46 9.34
C LEU A 142 12.03 -15.36 10.24
N ALA A 143 12.04 -14.11 9.76
CA ALA A 143 12.49 -12.95 10.49
C ALA A 143 11.63 -11.71 10.19
N ILE A 144 11.63 -10.76 11.10
CA ILE A 144 11.02 -9.43 10.97
C ILE A 144 12.08 -8.44 11.41
N ASP A 145 12.49 -7.55 10.51
CA ASP A 145 13.52 -6.54 10.78
C ASP A 145 14.82 -7.14 11.34
N ASP A 146 15.33 -8.18 10.65
CA ASP A 146 16.47 -9.01 11.09
C ASP A 146 16.26 -9.81 12.40
N ILE A 147 15.10 -9.73 13.05
CA ILE A 147 14.77 -10.48 14.27
C ILE A 147 14.12 -11.80 13.89
N HIS A 148 14.75 -12.93 14.25
CA HIS A 148 14.17 -14.26 14.01
C HIS A 148 12.89 -14.47 14.83
N VAL A 149 11.79 -14.73 14.14
CA VAL A 149 10.46 -14.91 14.73
C VAL A 149 10.04 -16.37 14.85
N ASP A 150 10.99 -17.30 14.74
CA ASP A 150 10.75 -18.74 14.79
C ASP A 150 10.08 -19.19 16.12
N THR A 151 10.47 -18.56 17.23
CA THR A 151 9.89 -18.78 18.57
C THR A 151 8.89 -17.72 19.00
N PHE A 152 8.62 -16.72 18.16
CA PHE A 152 7.74 -15.60 18.51
C PHE A 152 6.28 -16.00 18.34
N THR A 153 5.43 -15.43 19.18
CA THR A 153 3.98 -15.51 19.01
C THR A 153 3.51 -14.55 17.92
N VAL A 154 2.31 -14.81 17.40
CA VAL A 154 1.65 -13.93 16.40
C VAL A 154 1.55 -12.49 16.91
N ASP A 155 1.26 -12.31 18.19
CA ASP A 155 1.11 -10.99 18.80
C ASP A 155 2.44 -10.24 18.87
N GLU A 156 3.51 -10.90 19.33
CA GLU A 156 4.86 -10.30 19.40
C GLU A 156 5.37 -9.90 18.02
N ALA A 157 5.16 -10.74 17.01
CA ALA A 157 5.56 -10.41 15.65
C ALA A 157 4.73 -9.27 15.03
N LEU A 158 3.42 -9.25 15.28
CA LEU A 158 2.58 -8.09 14.89
C LEU A 158 3.02 -6.82 15.61
N HIS A 159 3.51 -6.95 16.85
CA HIS A 159 4.08 -5.82 17.59
C HIS A 159 5.33 -5.29 16.90
N LEU A 160 6.27 -6.17 16.51
CA LEU A 160 7.47 -5.78 15.76
C LEU A 160 7.13 -5.09 14.43
N LEU A 161 6.19 -5.64 13.65
CA LEU A 161 5.74 -5.04 12.40
C LEU A 161 5.12 -3.64 12.58
N ARG A 162 4.49 -3.39 13.74
CA ARG A 162 3.91 -2.08 14.09
C ARG A 162 4.92 -1.12 14.71
N GLN A 163 6.01 -1.64 15.27
CA GLN A 163 7.05 -0.84 15.91
C GLN A 163 8.05 -0.27 14.89
N ALA A 164 8.09 -0.82 13.69
CA ALA A 164 8.88 -0.25 12.60
C ALA A 164 8.29 1.12 12.19
N ASP A 165 9.16 2.12 12.10
CA ASP A 165 8.76 3.54 11.96
C ASP A 165 8.65 3.96 10.48
N ASP A 166 9.54 3.44 9.61
CA ASP A 166 9.69 3.91 8.22
C ASP A 166 9.66 2.75 7.22
N VAL A 167 10.46 1.69 7.44
CA VAL A 167 10.52 0.50 6.56
C VAL A 167 10.73 -0.75 7.42
N VAL A 168 10.01 -1.83 7.11
CA VAL A 168 10.15 -3.16 7.70
C VAL A 168 10.92 -4.06 6.74
N ASN A 169 11.87 -4.86 7.25
CA ASN A 169 12.68 -5.81 6.45
C ASN A 169 12.32 -7.27 6.71
#